data_AF-A0A6L8MSC6-F1
#
_entry.id   AF-A0A6L8MSC6-F1
#
_cell.length_a   1.000
_cell.length_b   1.000
_cell.length_c   1.000
_cell.angle_alpha   90.00
_cell.angle_beta   90.00
_cell.angle_gamma   90.00
#
_symmetry.space_group_name_H-M   'P 1'
#
loop_
_entity.id
_entity.type
_entity.pdbx_description
1 polymer ?
#
loop_
_entity_poly.entity_id
_entity_poly.type
_entity_poly.pdbx_seq_one_letter_code
_entity_poly.pdbx_strand_id
1 'polypeptide(L)'
;MRFITLCAVAALLCGCANLQAVQEFGRISSLSAGYTRLSDDYARSPLINKTYTLEAESQQRDVLDAEYQQRLPQAARLQVYHKVVSSYMATLAELAGDEVPTGAEEVDGLVDAAVKANYLDAASVAPAKAIGKLLTDAALNGYRHRELKMVIADGNQPIQAVLASLIQAMQAFDASLKIERANANRYYRTLHARARENNREPVAAEQAWASLNAANALFDERERAMPLYIESLKRIAIAHQALYDGRDHIDNQQLLAGLKRYTKQIRSAYSAVRAR
;
A
#
# COMPACT_ATOMS: atom_id res chain seq x y z
N MET A 1 53.78 -29.14 -6.89
CA MET A 1 53.35 -27.75 -6.67
C MET A 1 52.34 -27.18 -7.69
N ARG A 2 51.83 -27.96 -8.67
CA ARG A 2 50.83 -27.47 -9.65
C ARG A 2 49.36 -27.76 -9.29
N PHE A 3 49.11 -28.60 -8.28
CA PHE A 3 47.75 -28.97 -7.84
C PHE A 3 47.15 -28.07 -6.76
N ILE A 4 47.98 -27.31 -6.02
CA ILE A 4 47.50 -26.40 -4.96
C ILE A 4 46.96 -25.09 -5.57
N THR A 5 47.48 -24.69 -6.74
CA THR A 5 47.06 -23.46 -7.44
C THR A 5 45.68 -23.58 -8.11
N LEU A 6 45.20 -24.80 -8.39
CA LEU A 6 43.90 -25.01 -9.06
C LEU A 6 42.70 -24.98 -8.09
N CYS A 7 42.90 -25.34 -6.81
CA CYS A 7 41.83 -25.29 -5.80
C CYS A 7 41.57 -23.88 -5.25
N ALA A 8 42.54 -22.96 -5.32
CA ALA A 8 42.38 -21.58 -4.83
C ALA A 8 41.52 -20.70 -5.75
N VAL A 9 41.44 -21.02 -7.05
CA VAL A 9 40.63 -20.26 -8.02
C VAL A 9 39.14 -20.69 -7.98
N ALA A 10 38.85 -21.93 -7.60
CA ALA A 10 37.47 -22.41 -7.45
C ALA A 10 36.76 -21.87 -6.18
N ALA A 11 37.52 -21.50 -5.14
CA ALA A 11 36.96 -20.94 -3.90
C ALA A 11 36.55 -19.45 -4.03
N LEU A 12 36.99 -18.75 -5.08
CA LEU A 12 36.64 -17.34 -5.34
C LEU A 12 35.34 -17.16 -6.12
N LEU A 13 34.73 -18.25 -6.63
CA LEU A 13 33.48 -18.20 -7.41
C LEU A 13 32.23 -18.55 -6.59
N CYS A 14 32.38 -18.93 -5.33
CA CYS A 14 31.28 -19.27 -4.41
C CYS A 14 31.10 -18.24 -3.30
N GLY A 15 31.41 -16.97 -3.57
CA GLY A 15 30.90 -15.87 -2.77
C GLY A 15 29.44 -15.63 -3.12
N CYS A 16 28.54 -16.56 -2.78
CA CYS A 16 27.11 -16.29 -2.78
C CYS A 16 26.88 -15.14 -1.79
N ALA A 17 26.85 -13.91 -2.30
CA ALA A 17 26.47 -12.75 -1.51
C ALA A 17 25.10 -13.06 -0.90
N ASN A 18 25.06 -13.26 0.42
CA ASN A 18 23.82 -13.59 1.11
C ASN A 18 22.91 -12.36 1.11
N LEU A 19 22.07 -12.21 0.08
CA LEU A 19 21.13 -11.10 -0.09
C LEU A 19 19.82 -11.30 0.67
N GLN A 20 19.80 -12.16 1.70
CA GLN A 20 18.62 -12.42 2.54
C GLN A 20 17.99 -11.13 3.11
N ALA A 21 18.77 -10.08 3.38
CA ALA A 21 18.21 -8.80 3.82
C ALA A 21 17.38 -8.11 2.73
N VAL A 22 17.82 -8.19 1.47
CA VAL A 22 17.09 -7.67 0.30
C VAL A 22 15.85 -8.55 0.03
N GLN A 23 16.00 -9.87 0.10
CA GLN A 23 14.89 -10.81 -0.04
C GLN A 23 13.79 -10.55 0.99
N GLU A 24 14.15 -10.45 2.26
CA GLU A 24 13.18 -10.22 3.34
C GLU A 24 12.58 -8.81 3.28
N PHE A 25 13.36 -7.81 2.85
CA PHE A 25 12.84 -6.47 2.57
C PHE A 25 11.77 -6.50 1.47
N GLY A 26 12.05 -7.12 0.32
CA GLY A 26 11.11 -7.25 -0.78
C GLY A 26 9.84 -7.98 -0.35
N ARG A 27 9.98 -9.11 0.36
CA ARG A 27 8.85 -9.92 0.83
C ARG A 27 7.92 -9.16 1.78
N ILE A 28 8.48 -8.51 2.80
CA ILE A 28 7.69 -7.73 3.76
C ILE A 28 7.08 -6.48 3.12
N SER A 29 7.81 -5.82 2.22
CA SER A 29 7.31 -4.66 1.48
C SER A 29 6.17 -5.04 0.54
N SER A 30 6.26 -6.20 -0.11
CA SER A 30 5.20 -6.76 -0.95
C SER A 30 3.93 -7.03 -0.15
N LEU A 31 4.06 -7.73 0.99
CA LEU A 31 2.93 -8.02 1.88
C LEU A 31 2.28 -6.75 2.45
N SER A 32 3.10 -5.75 2.81
CA SER A 32 2.60 -4.47 3.30
C SER A 32 1.88 -3.73 2.18
N ALA A 33 2.52 -3.51 1.03
CA ALA A 33 1.93 -2.77 -0.08
C ALA A 33 0.70 -3.46 -0.69
N GLY A 34 0.60 -4.79 -0.59
CA GLY A 34 -0.55 -5.57 -1.05
C GLY A 34 -1.76 -5.53 -0.09
N TYR A 35 -1.68 -4.83 1.04
CA TYR A 35 -2.79 -4.72 1.98
C TYR A 35 -3.83 -3.70 1.51
N THR A 36 -4.97 -4.18 1.01
CA THR A 36 -6.02 -3.35 0.40
C THR A 36 -7.23 -3.07 1.30
N ARG A 37 -7.36 -3.74 2.46
CA ARG A 37 -8.56 -3.63 3.30
C ARG A 37 -8.92 -2.18 3.66
N LEU A 38 -7.91 -1.32 3.86
CA LEU A 38 -8.14 0.11 4.09
C LEU A 38 -8.69 0.80 2.84
N SER A 39 -8.11 0.55 1.66
CA SER A 39 -8.58 1.16 0.40
C SER A 39 -9.93 0.63 -0.07
N ASP A 40 -10.31 -0.60 0.29
CA ASP A 40 -11.59 -1.21 -0.13
C ASP A 40 -12.81 -0.44 0.43
N ASP A 41 -12.67 0.14 1.63
CA ASP A 41 -13.70 0.97 2.25
C ASP A 41 -13.75 2.41 1.69
N TYR A 42 -12.71 2.86 0.97
CA TYR A 42 -12.61 4.24 0.48
C TYR A 42 -13.76 4.64 -0.44
N ALA A 43 -14.05 3.80 -1.44
CA ALA A 43 -15.15 4.05 -2.37
C ALA A 43 -16.48 4.12 -1.64
N ARG A 44 -16.68 3.28 -0.62
CA ARG A 44 -17.96 3.19 0.10
C ARG A 44 -18.16 4.28 1.15
N SER A 45 -17.12 4.98 1.56
CA SER A 45 -17.18 6.01 2.60
C SER A 45 -18.30 7.05 2.37
N PRO A 46 -18.56 7.60 1.17
CA PRO A 46 -19.70 8.50 0.95
C PRO A 46 -21.06 7.84 1.21
N LEU A 47 -21.23 6.55 0.86
CA LEU A 47 -22.46 5.80 1.15
C LEU A 47 -22.63 5.54 2.65
N ILE A 48 -21.53 5.26 3.36
CA ILE A 48 -21.56 5.14 4.83
C ILE A 48 -21.94 6.50 5.44
N ASN A 49 -21.30 7.57 4.97
CA ASN A 49 -21.58 8.94 5.42
C ASN A 49 -23.05 9.34 5.16
N LYS A 50 -23.64 8.86 4.07
CA LYS A 50 -25.07 9.05 3.76
C LYS A 50 -25.99 8.42 4.80
N THR A 51 -25.57 7.36 5.50
CA THR A 51 -26.33 6.81 6.63
C THR A 51 -26.36 7.72 7.86
N TYR A 52 -25.44 8.69 7.94
CA TYR A 52 -25.37 9.72 8.98
C TYR A 52 -26.00 11.05 8.54
N THR A 53 -26.91 11.01 7.58
CA THR A 53 -27.70 12.16 7.13
C THR A 53 -29.18 11.84 7.29
N LEU A 54 -29.98 12.83 7.66
CA LEU A 54 -31.43 12.69 7.77
C LEU A 54 -32.04 12.57 6.36
N GLU A 55 -33.14 11.83 6.22
CA GLU A 55 -33.82 11.67 4.94
C GLU A 55 -34.28 13.01 4.33
N ALA A 56 -34.64 13.96 5.19
CA ALA A 56 -35.04 15.32 4.78
C ALA A 56 -33.89 16.14 4.17
N GLU A 57 -32.62 15.74 4.35
CA GLU A 57 -31.44 16.43 3.82
C GLU A 57 -31.12 15.97 2.39
N SER A 58 -32.11 15.99 1.49
CA SER A 58 -32.02 15.42 0.13
C SER A 58 -30.82 15.93 -0.67
N GLN A 59 -30.56 17.24 -0.66
CA GLN A 59 -29.43 17.83 -1.38
C GLN A 59 -28.08 17.28 -0.90
N GLN A 60 -27.88 17.12 0.42
CA GLN A 60 -26.65 16.56 0.97
C GLN A 60 -26.48 15.09 0.60
N ARG A 61 -27.60 14.35 0.55
CA ARG A 61 -27.63 12.95 0.14
C ARG A 61 -27.27 12.76 -1.33
N ASP A 62 -27.76 13.64 -2.20
CA ASP A 62 -27.41 13.64 -3.63
C ASP A 62 -25.93 13.96 -3.87
N VAL A 63 -25.35 14.89 -3.08
CA VAL A 63 -23.91 15.18 -3.10
C VAL A 63 -23.08 13.94 -2.76
N LEU A 64 -23.49 13.17 -1.74
CA LEU A 64 -22.79 11.95 -1.34
C LEU A 64 -22.92 10.83 -2.38
N ASP A 65 -24.04 10.74 -3.09
CA ASP A 65 -24.20 9.81 -4.22
C ASP A 65 -23.29 10.18 -5.40
N ALA A 66 -23.20 11.47 -5.72
CA ALA A 66 -22.29 11.95 -6.76
C ALA A 66 -20.81 11.69 -6.36
N GLU A 67 -20.47 11.92 -5.10
CA GLU A 67 -19.13 11.65 -4.57
C GLU A 67 -18.78 10.15 -4.62
N TYR A 68 -19.74 9.27 -4.31
CA TYR A 68 -19.57 7.82 -4.48
C TYR A 68 -19.17 7.46 -5.92
N GLN A 69 -19.89 7.99 -6.91
CA GLN A 69 -19.58 7.75 -8.32
C GLN A 69 -18.18 8.27 -8.71
N GLN A 70 -17.76 9.41 -8.15
CA GLN A 70 -16.43 9.97 -8.38
C GLN A 70 -15.30 9.15 -7.75
N ARG A 71 -15.57 8.41 -6.66
CA ARG A 71 -14.57 7.58 -5.96
C ARG A 71 -14.40 6.18 -6.55
N LEU A 72 -15.37 5.66 -7.31
CA LEU A 72 -15.25 4.36 -7.99
C LEU A 72 -13.96 4.22 -8.83
N PRO A 73 -13.63 5.14 -9.76
CA PRO A 73 -12.38 5.05 -10.53
C PRO A 73 -11.14 5.24 -9.66
N GLN A 74 -11.23 5.98 -8.55
CA GLN A 74 -10.13 6.19 -7.63
C GLN A 74 -9.81 4.92 -6.81
N ALA A 75 -10.83 4.14 -6.44
CA ALA A 75 -10.61 2.85 -5.79
C ALA A 75 -9.97 1.83 -6.75
N ALA A 76 -10.41 1.79 -8.01
CA ALA A 76 -9.75 0.95 -9.02
C ALA A 76 -8.28 1.37 -9.24
N ARG A 77 -8.00 2.67 -9.27
CA ARG A 77 -6.63 3.22 -9.31
C ARG A 77 -5.79 2.78 -8.11
N LEU A 78 -6.33 2.85 -6.89
CA LEU A 78 -5.65 2.39 -5.69
C LEU A 78 -5.28 0.92 -5.80
N GLN A 79 -6.19 0.05 -6.26
CA GLN A 79 -5.91 -1.37 -6.47
C GLN A 79 -4.73 -1.57 -7.44
N VAL A 80 -4.66 -0.79 -8.51
CA VAL A 80 -3.51 -0.82 -9.43
C VAL A 80 -2.22 -0.42 -8.72
N TYR A 81 -2.21 0.65 -7.93
CA TYR A 81 -1.01 1.05 -7.19
C TYR A 81 -0.55 -0.02 -6.20
N HIS A 82 -1.48 -0.59 -5.43
CA HIS A 82 -1.17 -1.69 -4.51
C HIS A 82 -0.54 -2.87 -5.26
N LYS A 83 -1.14 -3.30 -6.38
CA LYS A 83 -0.63 -4.42 -7.18
C LYS A 83 0.72 -4.12 -7.82
N VAL A 84 0.92 -2.95 -8.41
CA VAL A 84 2.21 -2.53 -9.01
C VAL A 84 3.32 -2.56 -7.95
N VAL A 85 3.11 -1.93 -6.78
CA VAL A 85 4.13 -1.88 -5.73
C VAL A 85 4.39 -3.26 -5.14
N SER A 86 3.33 -4.02 -4.84
CA SER A 86 3.48 -5.35 -4.23
C SER A 86 4.15 -6.35 -5.16
N SER A 87 3.79 -6.38 -6.44
CA SER A 87 4.45 -7.22 -7.44
C SER A 87 5.92 -6.82 -7.65
N TYR A 88 6.21 -5.51 -7.73
CA TYR A 88 7.59 -5.03 -7.83
C TYR A 88 8.46 -5.51 -6.66
N MET A 89 7.96 -5.38 -5.44
CA MET A 89 8.68 -5.79 -4.24
C MET A 89 8.80 -7.32 -4.13
N ALA A 90 7.81 -8.07 -4.64
CA ALA A 90 7.89 -9.53 -4.74
C ALA A 90 9.00 -9.95 -5.72
N THR A 91 9.06 -9.33 -6.90
CA THR A 91 10.12 -9.61 -7.88
C THR A 91 11.51 -9.27 -7.35
N LEU A 92 11.68 -8.18 -6.59
CA LEU A 92 12.94 -7.92 -5.90
C LEU A 92 13.31 -9.05 -4.91
N ALA A 93 12.31 -9.60 -4.21
CA ALA A 93 12.54 -10.70 -3.27
C ALA A 93 12.94 -11.99 -3.99
N GLU A 94 12.21 -12.36 -5.04
CA GLU A 94 12.47 -13.54 -5.87
C GLU A 94 13.89 -13.45 -6.48
N LEU A 95 14.23 -12.32 -7.12
CA LEU A 95 15.56 -12.12 -7.70
C LEU A 95 16.70 -12.15 -6.66
N ALA A 96 16.47 -11.60 -5.46
CA ALA A 96 17.46 -11.66 -4.38
C ALA A 96 17.61 -13.06 -3.76
N GLY A 97 16.63 -13.94 -3.95
CA GLY A 97 16.67 -15.35 -3.57
C GLY A 97 17.15 -16.28 -4.69
N ASP A 98 17.63 -15.74 -5.82
CA ASP A 98 17.97 -16.47 -7.05
C ASP A 98 16.77 -17.25 -7.65
N GLU A 99 15.54 -16.79 -7.42
CA GLU A 99 14.29 -17.36 -7.93
C GLU A 99 13.84 -16.68 -9.24
N VAL A 100 13.02 -17.39 -10.04
CA VAL A 100 12.39 -16.84 -11.25
C VAL A 100 11.14 -16.05 -10.83
N PRO A 101 11.01 -14.77 -11.21
CA PRO A 101 9.81 -14.00 -10.89
C PRO A 101 8.55 -14.57 -11.53
N THR A 102 7.48 -14.74 -10.74
CA THR A 102 6.25 -15.44 -11.20
C THR A 102 5.03 -14.54 -11.45
N GLY A 103 5.08 -13.26 -11.09
CA GLY A 103 3.93 -12.34 -11.11
C GLY A 103 3.99 -11.20 -12.12
N ALA A 104 4.87 -11.26 -13.12
CA ALA A 104 5.16 -10.15 -14.02
C ALA A 104 4.03 -9.84 -15.02
N GLU A 105 3.51 -10.86 -15.70
CA GLU A 105 2.50 -10.72 -16.77
C GLU A 105 1.17 -10.14 -16.24
N GLU A 106 0.83 -10.40 -14.98
CA GLU A 106 -0.38 -9.89 -14.35
C GLU A 106 -0.40 -8.37 -14.20
N VAL A 107 0.78 -7.74 -14.01
CA VAL A 107 0.87 -6.30 -13.77
C VAL A 107 0.70 -5.51 -15.05
N ASP A 108 1.37 -5.93 -16.13
CA ASP A 108 1.32 -5.23 -17.41
C ASP A 108 -0.11 -5.22 -17.98
N GLY A 109 -0.76 -6.39 -17.98
CA GLY A 109 -2.17 -6.51 -18.39
C GLY A 109 -3.13 -5.70 -17.52
N LEU A 110 -2.90 -5.65 -16.20
CA LEU A 110 -3.70 -4.83 -15.28
C LEU A 110 -3.54 -3.33 -15.58
N VAL A 111 -2.30 -2.87 -15.78
CA VAL A 111 -2.01 -1.45 -16.08
C VAL A 111 -2.66 -1.06 -17.40
N ASP A 112 -2.56 -1.88 -18.44
CA ASP A 112 -3.20 -1.62 -19.73
C ASP A 112 -4.72 -1.56 -19.64
N ALA A 113 -5.34 -2.49 -18.89
CA ALA A 113 -6.77 -2.45 -18.63
C ALA A 113 -7.18 -1.17 -17.88
N ALA A 114 -6.40 -0.75 -16.88
CA ALA A 114 -6.67 0.46 -16.10
C ALA A 114 -6.48 1.76 -16.93
N VAL A 115 -5.52 1.78 -17.85
CA VAL A 115 -5.36 2.87 -18.83
C VAL A 115 -6.57 2.94 -19.75
N LYS A 116 -6.99 1.81 -20.33
CA LYS A 116 -8.15 1.74 -21.22
C LYS A 116 -9.44 2.17 -20.53
N ALA A 117 -9.57 1.90 -19.24
CA ALA A 117 -10.71 2.31 -18.41
C ALA A 117 -10.60 3.75 -17.87
N ASN A 118 -9.54 4.49 -18.19
CA ASN A 118 -9.25 5.84 -17.66
C ASN A 118 -9.20 5.90 -16.12
N TYR A 119 -8.78 4.81 -15.47
CA TYR A 119 -8.64 4.77 -14.02
C TYR A 119 -7.36 5.46 -13.54
N LEU A 120 -6.26 5.33 -14.28
CA LEU A 120 -4.99 5.99 -13.96
C LEU A 120 -4.99 7.45 -14.41
N ASP A 121 -4.45 8.34 -13.57
CA ASP A 121 -4.15 9.71 -14.00
C ASP A 121 -2.87 9.76 -14.86
N ALA A 122 -2.72 10.82 -15.64
CA ALA A 122 -1.60 10.99 -16.56
C ALA A 122 -0.22 10.90 -15.86
N ALA A 123 -0.14 11.34 -14.60
CA ALA A 123 1.08 11.29 -13.81
C ALA A 123 1.49 9.86 -13.43
N SER A 124 0.55 8.93 -13.35
CA SER A 124 0.79 7.56 -12.88
C SER A 124 0.83 6.51 -14.00
N VAL A 125 0.33 6.82 -15.20
CA VAL A 125 0.36 5.89 -16.34
C VAL A 125 1.79 5.49 -16.70
N ALA A 126 2.66 6.46 -16.96
CA ALA A 126 4.02 6.18 -17.40
C ALA A 126 4.84 5.41 -16.34
N PRO A 127 4.83 5.79 -15.05
CA PRO A 127 5.47 5.00 -14.00
C PRO A 127 4.94 3.56 -13.89
N ALA A 128 3.61 3.37 -13.92
CA ALA A 128 3.02 2.05 -13.80
C ALA A 128 3.37 1.14 -14.99
N LYS A 129 3.34 1.68 -16.22
CA LYS A 129 3.77 0.95 -17.43
C LYS A 129 5.25 0.60 -17.40
N ALA A 130 6.10 1.52 -16.93
CA ALA A 130 7.53 1.26 -16.81
C ALA A 130 7.80 0.09 -15.85
N ILE A 131 7.10 0.02 -14.72
CA ILE A 131 7.19 -1.13 -13.80
C ILE A 131 6.66 -2.41 -14.47
N GLY A 132 5.49 -2.38 -15.11
CA GLY A 132 4.92 -3.55 -15.79
C GLY A 132 5.91 -4.18 -16.79
N LYS A 133 6.48 -3.34 -17.66
CA LYS A 133 7.53 -3.76 -18.60
C LYS A 133 8.78 -4.30 -17.90
N LEU A 134 9.28 -3.60 -16.89
CA LEU A 134 10.48 -4.00 -16.15
C LEU A 134 10.31 -5.38 -15.50
N LEU A 135 9.11 -5.67 -14.99
CA LEU A 135 8.80 -6.97 -14.41
C LEU A 135 8.80 -8.08 -15.46
N THR A 136 8.21 -7.83 -16.63
CA THR A 136 8.20 -8.78 -17.75
C THR A 136 9.63 -9.07 -18.21
N ASP A 137 10.47 -8.05 -18.37
CA ASP A 137 11.86 -8.20 -18.77
C ASP A 137 12.67 -9.02 -17.73
N ALA A 138 12.44 -8.76 -16.43
CA ALA A 138 13.11 -9.49 -15.34
C ALA A 138 12.73 -10.98 -15.26
N ALA A 139 11.50 -11.34 -15.66
CA ALA A 139 11.05 -12.73 -15.69
C ALA A 139 11.74 -13.53 -16.82
N LEU A 140 11.99 -12.88 -17.97
CA LEU A 140 12.54 -13.51 -19.16
C LEU A 140 14.07 -13.74 -19.10
N ASN A 141 14.77 -12.98 -18.26
CA ASN A 141 16.24 -13.03 -18.20
C ASN A 141 16.77 -14.09 -17.22
N GLY A 142 17.89 -14.74 -17.57
CA GLY A 142 18.45 -15.86 -16.81
C GLY A 142 19.46 -15.50 -15.71
N TYR A 143 20.03 -14.29 -15.69
CA TYR A 143 21.12 -13.93 -14.78
C TYR A 143 20.65 -13.05 -13.61
N ARG A 144 20.13 -13.70 -12.56
CA ARG A 144 19.38 -13.09 -11.46
C ARG A 144 20.07 -11.91 -10.76
N HIS A 145 21.38 -12.00 -10.51
CA HIS A 145 22.09 -10.92 -9.82
C HIS A 145 22.25 -9.63 -10.66
N ARG A 146 22.45 -9.75 -11.98
CA ARG A 146 22.47 -8.59 -12.89
C ARG A 146 21.07 -8.01 -13.03
N GLU A 147 20.08 -8.87 -13.16
CA GLU A 147 18.68 -8.46 -13.22
C GLU A 147 18.27 -7.71 -11.95
N LEU A 148 18.66 -8.17 -10.77
CA LEU A 148 18.37 -7.48 -9.52
C LEU A 148 18.91 -6.04 -9.53
N LYS A 149 20.17 -5.83 -9.91
CA LYS A 149 20.77 -4.49 -10.00
C LYS A 149 20.05 -3.61 -11.03
N MET A 150 19.68 -4.18 -12.17
CA MET A 150 18.95 -3.48 -13.24
C MET A 150 17.53 -3.10 -12.78
N VAL A 151 16.79 -4.03 -12.17
CA VAL A 151 15.44 -3.79 -11.64
C VAL A 151 15.44 -2.72 -10.54
N ILE A 152 16.47 -2.70 -9.70
CA ILE A 152 16.66 -1.62 -8.71
C ILE A 152 16.95 -0.29 -9.41
N ALA A 153 17.86 -0.27 -10.38
CA ALA A 153 18.29 0.94 -11.09
C ALA A 153 17.14 1.58 -11.88
N ASP A 154 16.54 0.80 -12.78
CA ASP A 154 15.52 1.26 -13.73
C ASP A 154 14.16 1.41 -13.05
N GLY A 155 13.92 0.64 -11.99
CA GLY A 155 12.69 0.69 -11.21
C GLY A 155 12.62 1.84 -10.22
N ASN A 156 13.73 2.47 -9.81
CA ASN A 156 13.71 3.43 -8.70
C ASN A 156 12.81 4.64 -8.98
N GLN A 157 12.99 5.36 -10.08
CA GLN A 157 12.13 6.52 -10.34
C GLN A 157 10.64 6.11 -10.50
N PRO A 158 10.29 5.09 -11.30
CA PRO A 158 8.90 4.66 -11.43
C PRO A 158 8.26 4.21 -10.11
N ILE A 159 8.97 3.39 -9.30
CA ILE A 159 8.39 2.89 -8.04
C ILE A 159 8.19 4.00 -7.02
N GLN A 160 9.11 4.97 -6.95
CA GLN A 160 8.97 6.14 -6.08
C GLN A 160 7.75 6.98 -6.47
N ALA A 161 7.51 7.15 -7.77
CA ALA A 161 6.33 7.87 -8.25
C ALA A 161 5.01 7.16 -7.89
N VAL A 162 4.94 5.83 -8.09
CA VAL A 162 3.75 5.05 -7.71
C VAL A 162 3.52 5.05 -6.20
N LEU A 163 4.60 4.89 -5.40
CA LEU A 163 4.53 4.99 -3.93
C LEU A 163 4.04 6.36 -3.47
N ALA A 164 4.52 7.44 -4.09
CA ALA A 164 4.08 8.80 -3.78
C ALA A 164 2.57 8.98 -4.05
N SER A 165 2.08 8.53 -5.22
CA SER A 165 0.65 8.55 -5.55
C SER A 165 -0.19 7.74 -4.57
N LEU A 166 0.28 6.54 -4.19
CA LEU A 166 -0.40 5.70 -3.21
C LEU A 166 -0.45 6.38 -1.83
N ILE A 167 0.67 6.93 -1.36
CA ILE A 167 0.73 7.66 -0.08
C ILE A 167 -0.24 8.85 -0.09
N GLN A 168 -0.25 9.63 -1.17
CA GLN A 168 -1.14 10.79 -1.30
C GLN A 168 -2.62 10.38 -1.26
N ALA A 169 -2.98 9.31 -1.96
CA ALA A 169 -4.35 8.80 -1.96
C ALA A 169 -4.78 8.30 -0.57
N MET A 170 -3.89 7.59 0.14
CA MET A 170 -4.18 7.14 1.51
C MET A 170 -4.27 8.31 2.50
N GLN A 171 -3.51 9.38 2.31
CA GLN A 171 -3.64 10.61 3.11
C GLN A 171 -4.97 11.33 2.86
N ALA A 172 -5.43 11.38 1.60
CA ALA A 172 -6.75 11.91 1.29
C ALA A 172 -7.86 11.07 1.94
N PHE A 173 -7.70 9.75 1.98
CA PHE A 173 -8.64 8.88 2.66
C PHE A 173 -8.64 9.07 4.19
N ASP A 174 -7.47 9.24 4.82
CA ASP A 174 -7.37 9.59 6.25
C ASP A 174 -8.18 10.85 6.59
N ALA A 175 -8.10 11.88 5.74
CA ALA A 175 -8.87 13.10 5.90
C ALA A 175 -10.39 12.85 5.74
N SER A 176 -10.78 12.05 4.74
CA SER A 176 -12.18 11.66 4.54
C SER A 176 -12.75 10.90 5.75
N LEU A 177 -11.97 9.99 6.34
CA LEU A 177 -12.40 9.19 7.48
C LEU A 177 -12.73 10.06 8.70
N LYS A 178 -11.92 11.10 8.95
CA LYS A 178 -12.15 12.08 10.02
C LYS A 178 -13.43 12.88 9.81
N ILE A 179 -13.73 13.24 8.56
CA ILE A 179 -14.99 13.92 8.19
C ILE A 179 -16.18 12.99 8.44
N GLU A 180 -16.07 11.73 8.04
CA GLU A 180 -17.11 10.72 8.26
C GLU A 180 -17.38 10.51 9.76
N ARG A 181 -16.34 10.40 10.58
CA ARG A 181 -16.45 10.33 12.05
C ARG A 181 -17.16 11.55 12.62
N ALA A 182 -16.81 12.75 12.18
CA ALA A 182 -17.46 13.98 12.62
C ALA A 182 -18.95 14.01 12.27
N ASN A 183 -19.31 13.52 11.08
CA ASN A 183 -20.71 13.42 10.64
C ASN A 183 -21.49 12.37 11.46
N ALA A 184 -20.92 11.19 11.69
CA ALA A 184 -21.52 10.17 12.55
C ALA A 184 -21.79 10.69 13.96
N ASN A 185 -20.79 11.38 14.54
CA ASN A 185 -20.91 12.00 15.86
C ASN A 185 -22.01 13.05 15.91
N ARG A 186 -22.08 13.94 14.91
CA ARG A 186 -23.13 14.96 14.81
C ARG A 186 -24.52 14.32 14.69
N TYR A 187 -24.64 13.31 13.83
CA TYR A 187 -25.90 12.61 13.56
C TYR A 187 -26.48 11.97 14.82
N TYR A 188 -25.73 11.08 15.47
CA TYR A 188 -26.24 10.37 16.65
C TYR A 188 -26.46 11.29 17.85
N ARG A 189 -25.61 12.32 18.04
CA ARG A 189 -25.85 13.33 19.09
C ARG A 189 -27.14 14.11 18.85
N THR A 190 -27.46 14.42 17.59
CA THR A 190 -28.72 15.08 17.21
C THR A 190 -29.92 14.18 17.50
N LEU A 191 -29.85 12.89 17.14
CA LEU A 191 -30.90 11.92 17.45
C LEU A 191 -31.11 11.76 18.96
N HIS A 192 -30.02 11.60 19.71
CA HIS A 192 -30.06 11.50 21.17
C HIS A 192 -30.70 12.74 21.81
N ALA A 193 -30.31 13.96 21.38
CA ALA A 193 -30.88 15.20 21.89
C ALA A 193 -32.39 15.31 21.61
N ARG A 194 -32.83 14.99 20.39
CA ARG A 194 -34.25 14.99 20.01
C ARG A 194 -35.07 13.96 20.79
N ALA A 195 -34.53 12.77 21.03
CA ALA A 195 -35.21 11.71 21.78
C ALA A 195 -35.36 12.04 23.27
N ARG A 196 -34.40 12.77 23.86
CA ARG A 196 -34.45 13.23 25.27
C ARG A 196 -35.29 14.49 25.48
N GLU A 197 -35.60 15.24 24.43
CA GLU A 197 -36.41 16.45 24.52
C GLU A 197 -37.74 16.12 25.22
N ASN A 198 -38.03 16.79 26.34
CA ASN A 198 -39.20 16.53 27.19
C ASN A 198 -39.39 15.07 27.63
N ASN A 199 -38.30 14.29 27.72
CA ASN A 199 -38.32 12.86 28.04
C ASN A 199 -39.22 12.02 27.11
N ARG A 200 -39.32 12.43 25.84
CA ARG A 200 -40.28 11.89 24.88
C ARG A 200 -40.04 10.41 24.55
N GLU A 201 -38.79 10.01 24.34
CA GLU A 201 -38.44 8.66 23.87
C GLU A 201 -37.14 8.14 24.51
N PRO A 202 -37.16 7.71 25.80
CA PRO A 202 -35.96 7.31 26.51
C PRO A 202 -35.24 6.10 25.88
N VAL A 203 -35.98 5.14 25.32
CA VAL A 203 -35.39 3.98 24.63
C VAL A 203 -34.65 4.40 23.35
N ALA A 204 -35.23 5.31 22.57
CA ALA A 204 -34.59 5.82 21.34
C ALA A 204 -33.33 6.63 21.66
N ALA A 205 -33.32 7.37 22.79
CA ALA A 205 -32.12 8.05 23.26
C ALA A 205 -30.99 7.07 23.58
N GLU A 206 -31.26 6.03 24.38
CA GLU A 206 -30.25 5.02 24.72
C GLU A 206 -29.74 4.28 23.46
N GLN A 207 -30.63 3.97 22.50
CA GLN A 207 -30.25 3.35 21.24
C GLN A 207 -29.34 4.25 20.39
N ALA A 208 -29.62 5.56 20.33
CA ALA A 208 -28.77 6.51 19.63
C ALA A 208 -27.38 6.62 20.29
N TRP A 209 -27.32 6.59 21.62
CA TRP A 209 -26.05 6.59 22.36
C TRP A 209 -25.25 5.31 22.16
N ALA A 210 -25.90 4.13 22.21
CA ALA A 210 -25.26 2.87 21.91
C ALA A 210 -24.70 2.82 20.48
N SER A 211 -25.48 3.34 19.52
CA SER A 211 -25.07 3.41 18.11
C SER A 211 -23.88 4.35 17.88
N LEU A 212 -23.84 5.48 18.60
CA LEU A 212 -22.69 6.39 18.62
C LEU A 212 -21.42 5.71 19.12
N ASN A 213 -21.52 4.94 20.21
CA ASN A 213 -20.36 4.24 20.78
C ASN A 213 -19.86 3.14 19.83
N ALA A 214 -20.77 2.36 19.25
CA ALA A 214 -20.43 1.34 18.27
C ALA A 214 -19.75 1.95 17.02
N ALA A 215 -20.28 3.05 16.49
CA ALA A 215 -19.67 3.76 15.36
C ALA A 215 -18.27 4.28 15.71
N ASN A 216 -18.09 4.90 16.88
CA ASN A 216 -16.77 5.39 17.30
C ASN A 216 -15.72 4.29 17.45
N ALA A 217 -16.10 3.09 17.90
CA ALA A 217 -15.18 1.97 17.98
C ALA A 217 -14.64 1.56 16.59
N LEU A 218 -15.48 1.54 15.56
CA LEU A 218 -15.08 1.26 14.18
C LEU A 218 -14.16 2.36 13.62
N PHE A 219 -14.44 3.63 13.92
CA PHE A 219 -13.56 4.74 13.52
C PHE A 219 -12.21 4.69 14.22
N ASP A 220 -12.17 4.40 15.52
CA ASP A 220 -10.92 4.31 16.29
C ASP A 220 -9.97 3.23 15.73
N GLU A 221 -10.50 2.12 15.23
CA GLU A 221 -9.71 1.07 14.58
C GLU A 221 -9.04 1.60 13.30
N ARG A 222 -9.84 2.16 12.40
CA ARG A 222 -9.40 2.65 11.08
C ARG A 222 -8.47 3.87 11.18
N GLU A 223 -8.80 4.83 12.03
CA GLU A 223 -7.98 6.05 12.24
C GLU A 223 -6.62 5.74 12.88
N ARG A 224 -6.50 4.63 13.63
CA ARG A 224 -5.20 4.16 14.14
C ARG A 224 -4.41 3.40 13.09
N ALA A 225 -5.08 2.61 12.24
CA ALA A 225 -4.44 1.81 11.20
C ALA A 225 -3.89 2.68 10.05
N MET A 226 -4.61 3.73 9.64
CA MET A 226 -4.26 4.59 8.51
C MET A 226 -2.86 5.21 8.59
N PRO A 227 -2.47 5.93 9.66
CA PRO A 227 -1.13 6.53 9.74
C PRO A 227 -0.02 5.48 9.79
N LEU A 228 -0.27 4.31 10.38
CA LEU A 228 0.70 3.21 10.41
C LEU A 228 0.92 2.62 9.01
N TYR A 229 -0.16 2.49 8.23
CA TYR A 229 -0.06 2.05 6.84
C TYR A 229 0.68 3.07 5.96
N ILE A 230 0.35 4.36 6.08
CA ILE A 230 1.07 5.43 5.38
C ILE A 230 2.56 5.43 5.74
N GLU A 231 2.88 5.24 7.02
CA GLU A 231 4.27 5.15 7.48
C GLU A 231 4.98 3.92 6.90
N SER A 232 4.32 2.77 6.79
CA SER A 232 4.95 1.60 6.18
C SER A 232 5.30 1.85 4.71
N LEU A 233 4.41 2.50 3.94
CA LEU A 233 4.68 2.90 2.55
C LEU A 233 5.86 3.88 2.45
N LYS A 234 5.95 4.87 3.34
CA LYS A 234 7.10 5.80 3.40
C LYS A 234 8.40 5.07 3.70
N ARG A 235 8.36 4.08 4.60
CA ARG A 235 9.54 3.26 4.93
C ARG A 235 9.96 2.39 3.76
N ILE A 236 9.03 1.85 2.98
CA ILE A 236 9.32 1.15 1.73
C ILE A 236 10.05 2.09 0.76
N ALA A 237 9.54 3.31 0.54
CA ALA A 237 10.16 4.31 -0.32
C ALA A 237 11.61 4.65 0.10
N ILE A 238 11.82 4.90 1.40
CA ILE A 238 13.15 5.22 1.96
C ILE A 238 14.11 4.04 1.82
N ALA A 239 13.67 2.82 2.14
CA ALA A 239 14.50 1.62 2.04
C ALA A 239 14.85 1.29 0.59
N HIS A 240 13.91 1.48 -0.34
CA HIS A 240 14.15 1.33 -1.76
C HIS A 240 15.19 2.34 -2.27
N GLN A 241 15.10 3.60 -1.84
CA GLN A 241 16.09 4.60 -2.21
C GLN A 241 17.49 4.22 -1.72
N ALA A 242 17.60 3.73 -0.47
CA ALA A 242 18.89 3.24 0.03
C ALA A 242 19.43 2.05 -0.77
N LEU A 243 18.54 1.15 -1.23
CA LEU A 243 18.90 0.05 -2.12
C LEU A 243 19.40 0.56 -3.49
N TYR A 244 18.74 1.56 -4.05
CA TYR A 244 19.16 2.21 -5.29
C TYR A 244 20.54 2.88 -5.15
N ASP A 245 20.75 3.64 -4.07
CA ASP A 245 22.02 4.34 -3.81
C ASP A 245 23.18 3.35 -3.62
N GLY A 246 22.89 2.19 -3.00
CA GLY A 246 23.87 1.13 -2.74
C GLY A 246 23.94 0.00 -3.77
N ARG A 247 23.21 0.09 -4.90
CA ARG A 247 22.98 -1.04 -5.82
C ARG A 247 24.25 -1.67 -6.40
N ASP A 248 25.30 -0.89 -6.59
CA ASP A 248 26.56 -1.39 -7.14
C ASP A 248 27.31 -2.30 -6.15
N HIS A 249 27.05 -2.10 -4.85
CA HIS A 249 27.64 -2.82 -3.71
C HIS A 249 26.54 -3.39 -2.80
N ILE A 250 25.62 -4.16 -3.39
CA ILE A 250 24.39 -4.64 -2.73
C ILE A 250 24.65 -5.59 -1.54
N ASP A 251 25.85 -6.17 -1.47
CA ASP A 251 26.35 -7.03 -0.39
C ASP A 251 27.01 -6.26 0.75
N ASN A 252 27.09 -4.92 0.65
CA ASN A 252 27.67 -4.06 1.67
C ASN A 252 26.93 -4.23 3.02
N GLN A 253 27.68 -4.57 4.07
CA GLN A 253 27.10 -4.87 5.39
C GLN A 253 26.32 -3.70 6.00
N GLN A 254 26.74 -2.44 5.76
CA GLN A 254 26.04 -1.26 6.26
C GLN A 254 24.68 -1.08 5.56
N LEU A 255 24.63 -1.30 4.24
CA LEU A 255 23.38 -1.32 3.48
C LEU A 255 22.46 -2.42 4.00
N LEU A 256 22.96 -3.66 4.11
CA LEU A 256 22.17 -4.80 4.58
C LEU A 256 21.66 -4.61 6.01
N ALA A 257 22.46 -4.02 6.91
CA ALA A 257 22.03 -3.67 8.26
C ALA A 257 20.95 -2.57 8.26
N GLY A 258 21.09 -1.58 7.37
CA GLY A 258 20.07 -0.56 7.14
C GLY A 258 18.74 -1.15 6.68
N LEU A 259 18.77 -2.02 5.66
CA LEU A 259 17.60 -2.73 5.16
C LEU A 259 16.93 -3.56 6.24
N LYS A 260 17.69 -4.35 7.02
CA LYS A 260 17.14 -5.13 8.16
C LYS A 260 16.36 -4.23 9.14
N ARG A 261 16.89 -3.05 9.45
CA ARG A 261 16.20 -2.08 10.33
C ARG A 261 14.91 -1.57 9.70
N TYR A 262 14.92 -1.17 8.43
CA TYR A 262 13.71 -0.73 7.74
C TYR A 262 12.67 -1.86 7.64
N THR A 263 13.08 -3.07 7.30
CA THR A 263 12.20 -4.24 7.25
C THR A 263 11.53 -4.51 8.60
N LYS A 264 12.25 -4.37 9.71
CA LYS A 264 11.67 -4.48 11.05
C LYS A 264 10.61 -3.39 11.29
N GLN A 265 10.88 -2.15 10.88
CA GLN A 265 9.93 -1.03 11.01
C GLN A 265 8.67 -1.24 10.16
N ILE A 266 8.83 -1.64 8.89
CA ILE A 266 7.72 -1.96 7.98
C ILE A 266 6.87 -3.09 8.57
N ARG A 267 7.50 -4.18 9.02
CA ARG A 267 6.80 -5.32 9.65
C ARG A 267 6.01 -4.88 10.88
N SER A 268 6.61 -4.07 11.75
CA SER A 268 5.94 -3.59 12.96
C SER A 268 4.69 -2.77 12.62
N ALA A 269 4.79 -1.86 11.65
CA ALA A 269 3.67 -1.05 11.19
C ALA A 269 2.58 -1.92 10.55
N TYR A 270 2.95 -2.82 9.64
CA TYR A 270 2.03 -3.75 8.98
C TYR A 270 1.31 -4.69 9.95
N SER A 271 2.03 -5.29 10.91
CA SER A 271 1.41 -6.16 11.93
C SER A 271 0.44 -5.39 12.82
N ALA A 272 0.76 -4.14 13.17
CA ALA A 272 -0.13 -3.29 13.97
C ALA A 272 -1.41 -2.90 13.21
N VAL A 273 -1.33 -2.77 11.89
CA VAL A 273 -2.49 -2.58 11.00
C VAL A 273 -3.36 -3.84 10.91
N ARG A 274 -2.74 -5.04 10.88
CA ARG A 274 -3.47 -6.32 10.72
C ARG A 274 -4.06 -6.92 11.99
N ALA A 275 -3.51 -6.60 13.15
CA ALA A 275 -3.98 -7.15 14.44
C ALA A 275 -5.29 -6.51 14.93
N ARG A 276 -5.97 -5.78 14.06
CA ARG A 276 -7.14 -4.96 14.31
C ARG A 276 -8.13 -5.26 13.19
#